data_AF-A0A967WFV7-F1
#
_entry.id   AF-A0A967WFV7-F1
#
_cell.length_a   1.000
_cell.length_b   1.000
_cell.length_c   1.000
_cell.angle_alpha   90.00
_cell.angle_beta   90.00
_cell.angle_gamma   90.00
#
_symmetry.space_group_name_H-M   'P 1'
#
loop_
_entity.id
_entity.type
_entity.pdbx_description
1 polymer ?
#
loop_
_entity_poly.entity_id
_entity_poly.type
_entity_poly.pdbx_seq_one_letter_code
_entity_poly.pdbx_strand_id
1 'polypeptide(L)'
;MADFRTNAQGMDQVELIEGKVQSVLGRIEERVDLLLLDPPRSGAGKAVIDQVAHLQPRRIAYVSCDPATLARDARDLVDNGFLLQEVQPVDLFPQTYHVESVALFVRQE
;
A
#
# COMPACT_ATOMS: atom_id res chain seq x y z
N MET A 1 6.32 15.54 10.31
CA MET A 1 7.76 15.64 10.01
C MET A 1 8.65 15.40 11.23
N ALA A 2 8.37 15.99 12.39
CA ALA A 2 9.18 15.79 13.60
C ALA A 2 9.30 14.31 14.01
N ASP A 3 8.18 13.58 14.06
CA ASP A 3 8.16 12.17 14.46
C ASP A 3 9.01 11.28 13.54
N PHE A 4 8.86 11.44 12.22
CA PHE A 4 9.70 10.71 11.26
C PHE A 4 11.19 10.99 11.48
N ARG A 5 11.58 12.26 11.61
CA ARG A 5 13.01 12.63 11.77
C ARG A 5 13.60 12.04 13.04
N THR A 6 12.84 12.02 14.12
CA THR A 6 13.26 11.39 15.38
C THR A 6 13.42 9.89 15.21
N ASN A 7 12.45 9.22 14.58
CA ASN A 7 12.44 7.76 14.46
C ASN A 7 13.43 7.22 13.42
N ALA A 8 13.71 7.98 12.36
CA ALA A 8 14.63 7.62 11.28
C ALA A 8 16.07 8.15 11.50
N GLN A 9 16.38 8.67 12.68
CA GLN A 9 17.70 9.23 12.97
C GLN A 9 18.80 8.16 12.82
N GLY A 10 19.81 8.46 12.00
CA GLY A 10 20.93 7.55 11.74
C GLY A 10 20.63 6.43 10.73
N MET A 11 19.51 6.50 10.01
CA MET A 11 19.17 5.58 8.92
C MET A 11 19.42 6.24 7.56
N ASP A 12 20.62 6.04 7.01
CA ASP A 12 21.02 6.64 5.73
C ASP A 12 20.26 6.06 4.52
N GLN A 13 19.67 4.88 4.67
CA GLN A 13 18.88 4.19 3.64
C GLN A 13 17.41 4.62 3.56
N VAL A 14 16.98 5.60 4.37
CA VAL A 14 15.58 6.03 4.44
C VAL A 14 15.44 7.47 3.95
N GLU A 15 14.68 7.65 2.87
CA GLU A 15 14.31 8.96 2.34
C GLU A 15 12.84 9.27 2.63
N LEU A 16 12.55 10.54 2.93
CA LEU A 16 11.17 11.02 3.09
C LEU A 16 10.78 11.94 1.94
N ILE A 17 9.73 11.55 1.22
CA ILE A 17 9.09 12.38 0.21
C ILE A 17 7.76 12.89 0.76
N GLU A 18 7.70 14.17 1.12
CA GLU A 18 6.48 14.78 1.67
C GLU A 18 5.57 15.33 0.56
N GLY A 19 4.30 14.90 0.58
CA GLY A 19 3.28 15.44 -0.31
C GLY A 19 2.05 14.54 -0.40
N LYS A 20 1.06 14.97 -1.19
CA LYS A 20 -0.06 14.10 -1.54
C LYS A 20 0.46 12.94 -2.38
N VAL A 21 0.07 11.71 -2.05
CA VAL A 21 0.48 10.48 -2.75
C VAL A 21 0.33 10.63 -4.26
N GLN A 22 -0.82 11.17 -4.72
CA GLN A 22 -1.10 11.37 -6.15
C GLN A 22 -0.10 12.31 -6.87
N SER A 23 0.58 13.16 -6.12
CA SER A 23 1.52 14.16 -6.62
C SER A 23 2.99 13.74 -6.49
N VAL A 24 3.29 12.76 -5.64
CA VAL A 24 4.67 12.35 -5.35
C VAL A 24 5.03 11.00 -5.95
N LEU A 25 4.09 10.08 -6.17
CA LEU A 25 4.39 8.77 -6.77
C LEU A 25 5.08 8.88 -8.13
N GLY A 26 4.67 9.84 -8.95
CA GLY A 26 5.27 10.06 -10.27
C GLY A 26 6.69 10.64 -10.25
N ARG A 27 7.26 10.94 -9.07
CA ARG A 27 8.66 11.38 -8.90
C ARG A 27 9.61 10.22 -8.65
N ILE A 28 9.09 9.02 -8.39
CA ILE A 28 9.88 7.82 -8.15
C ILE A 28 10.24 7.25 -9.53
N GLU A 29 11.51 7.36 -9.90
CA GLU A 29 12.04 6.84 -11.17
C GLU A 29 12.74 5.48 -10.98
N GLU A 30 13.10 5.17 -9.74
CA GLU A 30 13.78 3.94 -9.37
C GLU A 30 12.85 2.73 -9.48
N ARG A 31 13.46 1.58 -9.76
CA ARG A 31 12.74 0.30 -9.75
C ARG A 31 12.28 -0.02 -8.33
N VAL A 32 10.97 -0.19 -8.16
CA VAL A 32 10.37 -0.63 -6.90
C VAL A 32 10.25 -2.16 -6.90
N ASP A 33 10.94 -2.85 -6.00
CA ASP A 33 10.77 -4.30 -5.85
C ASP A 33 9.53 -4.65 -5.00
N LEU A 34 9.28 -3.89 -3.93
CA LEU A 34 8.18 -4.07 -3.00
C LEU A 34 7.55 -2.71 -2.66
N LEU A 35 6.23 -2.65 -2.67
CA LEU A 35 5.47 -1.47 -2.25
C LEU A 35 4.55 -1.83 -1.08
N LEU A 36 4.56 -1.02 -0.02
CA LEU A 36 3.67 -1.16 1.14
C LEU A 36 2.62 -0.05 1.10
N LEU A 37 1.34 -0.42 1.15
CA LEU A 37 0.21 0.50 1.28
C LEU A 37 -0.48 0.28 2.63
N ASP A 38 -0.70 1.37 3.36
CA ASP A 38 -1.56 1.42 4.55
C ASP A 38 -2.46 2.66 4.45
N PRO A 39 -3.52 2.60 3.62
CA PRO A 39 -4.39 3.74 3.36
C PRO A 39 -5.44 3.92 4.47
N PRO A 40 -6.09 5.10 4.53
CA PRO A 40 -7.22 5.31 5.44
C PRO A 40 -8.40 4.36 5.11
N ARG A 41 -9.40 4.31 5.99
CA ARG A 41 -10.61 3.46 5.85
C ARG A 41 -11.31 3.55 4.49
N SER A 42 -11.20 4.69 3.81
CA SER A 42 -11.76 4.89 2.47
C SER A 42 -11.07 4.07 1.37
N GLY A 43 -9.94 3.42 1.66
CA GLY A 43 -9.03 2.79 0.69
C GLY A 43 -8.05 3.79 0.07
N ALA A 44 -7.11 3.28 -0.73
CA ALA A 44 -6.19 4.07 -1.54
C ALA A 44 -6.92 4.77 -2.71
N GLY A 45 -7.93 4.09 -3.26
CA GLY A 45 -8.76 4.59 -4.35
C GLY A 45 -8.10 4.50 -5.72
N LYS A 46 -8.94 4.40 -6.75
CA LYS A 46 -8.53 4.06 -8.12
C LYS A 46 -7.35 4.87 -8.68
N ALA A 47 -7.36 6.19 -8.53
CA ALA A 47 -6.29 7.03 -9.06
C ALA A 47 -4.92 6.72 -8.45
N VAL A 48 -4.86 6.35 -7.17
CA VAL A 48 -3.62 5.96 -6.50
C VAL A 48 -3.21 4.55 -6.95
N ILE A 49 -4.16 3.61 -7.02
CA ILE A 49 -3.90 2.24 -7.49
C ILE A 49 -3.34 2.25 -8.91
N ASP A 50 -3.93 3.03 -9.81
CA ASP A 50 -3.44 3.15 -11.18
C ASP A 50 -1.99 3.69 -11.18
N GLN A 51 -1.66 4.72 -10.40
CA GLN A 51 -0.27 5.22 -10.30
C GLN A 51 0.69 4.20 -9.68
N VAL A 52 0.28 3.47 -8.65
CA VAL A 52 1.06 2.36 -8.07
C VAL A 52 1.37 1.30 -9.13
N ALA A 53 0.39 0.98 -9.99
CA ALA A 53 0.61 0.04 -11.09
C ALA A 53 1.62 0.53 -12.13
N HIS A 54 1.69 1.86 -12.38
CA HIS A 54 2.69 2.46 -13.29
C HIS A 54 4.12 2.30 -12.77
N LEU A 55 4.33 2.24 -11.45
CA LEU A 55 5.64 1.94 -10.86
C LEU A 55 6.07 0.48 -11.06
N GLN A 56 5.15 -0.37 -11.53
CA GLN A 56 5.36 -1.79 -11.81
C GLN A 56 6.09 -2.55 -10.68
N PRO A 57 5.68 -2.40 -9.41
CA PRO A 57 6.31 -3.14 -8.33
C PRO A 57 6.16 -4.64 -8.54
N ARG A 58 7.16 -5.44 -8.14
CA ARG A 58 7.06 -6.90 -8.25
C ARG A 58 6.03 -7.45 -7.25
N ARG A 59 5.92 -6.81 -6.09
CA ARG A 59 5.01 -7.19 -5.00
C ARG A 59 4.40 -5.95 -4.35
N ILE A 60 3.15 -6.07 -3.92
CA ILE A 60 2.47 -5.06 -3.11
C ILE A 60 1.95 -5.74 -1.84
N ALA A 61 2.35 -5.22 -0.69
CA ALA A 61 1.71 -5.54 0.59
C ALA A 61 0.70 -4.44 0.89
N TYR A 62 -0.57 -4.80 1.03
CA TYR A 62 -1.66 -3.87 1.30
C TYR A 62 -2.22 -4.17 2.70
N VAL A 63 -2.06 -3.24 3.62
CA VAL A 63 -2.65 -3.25 4.96
C VAL A 63 -3.98 -2.52 4.90
N SER A 64 -5.03 -3.09 5.50
CA SER A 64 -6.34 -2.48 5.51
C SER A 64 -7.12 -2.79 6.77
N CYS A 65 -7.75 -1.75 7.32
CA CYS A 65 -8.68 -1.81 8.43
C CYS A 65 -10.15 -1.99 8.01
N ASP A 66 -10.42 -2.06 6.70
CA ASP A 66 -11.76 -2.22 6.14
C ASP A 66 -11.75 -3.20 4.95
N PRO A 67 -12.22 -4.45 5.16
CA PRO A 67 -12.22 -5.47 4.11
C PRO A 67 -13.01 -5.08 2.85
N ALA A 68 -14.01 -4.21 2.96
CA ALA A 68 -14.83 -3.83 1.81
C ALA A 68 -14.07 -2.89 0.87
N THR A 69 -13.36 -1.90 1.41
CA THR A 69 -12.54 -1.00 0.58
C THR A 69 -11.27 -1.70 0.09
N LEU A 70 -10.70 -2.63 0.86
CA LEU A 70 -9.67 -3.56 0.38
C LEU A 70 -10.16 -4.35 -0.84
N ALA A 71 -11.35 -4.95 -0.79
CA ALA A 71 -11.87 -5.74 -1.91
C ALA A 71 -12.07 -4.90 -3.19
N ARG A 72 -12.51 -3.64 -3.06
CA ARG A 72 -12.62 -2.70 -4.18
C ARG A 72 -11.25 -2.40 -4.79
N ASP A 73 -10.28 -2.01 -3.97
CA ASP A 73 -8.95 -1.64 -4.45
C ASP A 73 -8.18 -2.87 -4.96
N ALA A 74 -8.44 -4.06 -4.40
CA ALA A 74 -7.95 -5.34 -4.91
C ALA A 74 -8.43 -5.61 -6.33
N ARG A 75 -9.68 -5.27 -6.66
CA ARG A 75 -10.19 -5.39 -8.03
C ARG A 75 -9.41 -4.49 -8.98
N ASP A 76 -9.21 -3.22 -8.61
CA ASP A 76 -8.44 -2.28 -9.42
C ASP A 76 -6.99 -2.75 -9.61
N LEU A 77 -6.36 -3.34 -8.59
CA LEU A 77 -5.02 -3.94 -8.70
C LEU A 77 -5.01 -5.15 -9.65
N VAL A 78 -6.02 -6.01 -9.57
CA VAL A 78 -6.14 -7.16 -10.47
C VAL A 78 -6.33 -6.71 -11.92
N ASP A 79 -7.15 -5.69 -12.15
CA ASP A 79 -7.34 -5.09 -13.48
C ASP A 79 -6.05 -4.47 -14.04
N ASN A 80 -5.13 -4.08 -13.16
CA ASN A 80 -3.80 -3.58 -13.50
C ASN A 80 -2.71 -4.68 -13.62
N GLY A 81 -3.09 -5.96 -13.67
CA GLY A 81 -2.18 -7.09 -13.92
C GLY A 81 -1.50 -7.67 -12.67
N PHE A 82 -2.05 -7.39 -11.49
CA PHE A 82 -1.61 -8.05 -10.26
C PHE A 82 -2.49 -9.28 -9.94
N LEU A 83 -1.92 -10.25 -9.26
CA LEU A 83 -2.62 -11.38 -8.67
C LEU A 83 -2.70 -11.19 -7.16
N LEU A 84 -3.89 -11.24 -6.59
CA LEU A 84 -4.08 -11.40 -5.15
C LEU A 84 -3.63 -12.81 -4.75
N GLN A 85 -2.45 -12.91 -4.15
CA GLN A 85 -1.82 -14.18 -3.81
C GLN A 85 -2.29 -14.70 -2.45
N GLU A 86 -2.39 -13.82 -1.45
CA GLU A 86 -2.70 -14.19 -0.07
C GLU A 86 -3.41 -13.05 0.64
N VAL A 87 -4.29 -13.39 1.60
CA VAL A 87 -4.88 -12.43 2.53
C VAL A 87 -4.84 -13.04 3.93
N GLN A 88 -4.24 -12.31 4.88
CA GLN A 88 -4.16 -12.69 6.29
C GLN A 88 -4.94 -11.67 7.14
N PRO A 89 -6.11 -12.03 7.67
CA PRO A 89 -6.79 -11.24 8.68
C PRO A 89 -6.01 -11.19 10.00
N VAL A 90 -6.04 -10.06 10.70
CA VAL A 90 -5.39 -9.86 12.00
C VAL A 90 -6.40 -9.26 12.97
N ASP A 91 -6.58 -9.89 14.13
CA ASP A 91 -7.40 -9.35 15.22
C ASP A 91 -6.59 -8.32 16.03
N LEU A 92 -6.50 -7.10 15.49
CA LEU A 92 -5.81 -5.99 16.17
C LEU A 92 -6.68 -5.33 17.24
N PHE A 93 -8.00 -5.48 17.13
CA PHE A 93 -8.98 -4.88 18.03
C PHE A 93 -9.98 -5.92 18.54
N PRO A 94 -9.56 -6.81 19.47
CA PRO A 94 -10.42 -7.86 20.00
C PRO A 94 -11.69 -7.28 20.62
N GLN A 95 -12.78 -8.06 20.56
CA GLN A 95 -14.10 -7.67 21.07
C GLN A 95 -14.74 -6.49 20.33
N THR A 96 -14.24 -6.14 19.14
CA THR A 96 -14.85 -5.16 18.25
C THR A 96 -15.26 -5.82 16.93
N TYR A 97 -15.95 -5.07 16.06
CA TYR A 97 -16.27 -5.52 14.71
C TYR A 97 -15.12 -5.29 13.71
N HIS A 98 -14.03 -4.62 14.13
CA HIS A 98 -12.94 -4.28 13.24
C HIS A 98 -12.12 -5.51 12.86
N VAL A 99 -11.73 -5.58 11.60
CA VAL A 99 -10.85 -6.62 11.07
C VAL A 99 -9.74 -5.93 10.31
N GLU A 100 -8.52 -6.03 10.82
CA GLU A 100 -7.34 -5.67 10.04
C GLU A 100 -7.00 -6.82 9.09
N SER A 101 -6.42 -6.51 7.94
CA SER A 101 -6.02 -7.50 6.96
C SER A 101 -4.76 -7.05 6.25
N VAL A 102 -3.87 -8.01 5.98
CA VAL A 102 -2.73 -7.82 5.09
C VAL A 102 -2.95 -8.67 3.84
N ALA A 103 -3.00 -8.03 2.68
CA ALA A 103 -3.13 -8.67 1.39
C ALA A 103 -1.81 -8.58 0.62
N LEU A 104 -1.35 -9.70 0.09
CA LEU A 104 -0.19 -9.78 -0.78
C LEU A 104 -0.64 -9.87 -2.23
N PHE A 105 -0.19 -8.91 -3.04
CA PHE A 105 -0.34 -8.93 -4.49
C PHE A 105 1.01 -9.16 -5.14
N VAL A 106 1.03 -9.99 -6.18
CA VAL A 106 2.22 -10.25 -7.01
C VAL A 106 1.92 -9.88 -8.44
N ARG A 107 2.88 -9.26 -9.13
CA ARG A 107 2.70 -8.93 -10.54
C ARG A 107 2.73 -10.21 -11.37
N GLN A 108 1.75 -10.40 -12.26
CA GLN A 108 1.78 -11.49 -13.22
C GLN A 108 2.74 -11.11 -14.36
N GLU A 109 3.64 -12.02 -14.73
CA GLU A 109 4.55 -11.85 -15.88
C GLU A 109 3.80 -11.98 -17.21
#